data_AF-A0A8J7GUG8-F1
#
_entry.id   AF-A0A8J7GUG8-F1
#
_cell.length_a   1.000
_cell.length_b   1.000
_cell.length_c   1.000
_cell.angle_alpha   90.00
_cell.angle_beta   90.00
_cell.angle_gamma   90.00
#
_symmetry.space_group_name_H-M   'P 1'
#
loop_
_entity.id
_entity.type
_entity.pdbx_description
1 polymer ?
#
loop_
_entity_poly.entity_id
_entity_poly.type
_entity_poly.pdbx_seq_one_letter_code
_entity_poly.pdbx_strand_id
1 'polypeptide(L)'
;MGNSQRALERLSSATTQLQQRQASLTRAVSRYGDIGGDAARRLNGELTRVGHTLSRLESQQARLTRATATSTALRDNRMKIYGQGLESYGMARAAYGAVQPSVKKYMSFQDNMIDMAITAGFNTKTRDALGKDIRAWSLQYNQNQDDLQAASSSLIGNNIDDLDDLRAYLPSIARAATATKTPAELWAQAAFTTKQSLGIAAKDFTAVQNIMTYGGKAGSFEIADQVKWLPDLAPQMANVAQGKEAVAEMVAALQVAKIGAGSSDKAANNFNNFLEKLYAPETRKRFADVHIDIEKSLMQQKAYGISPIEGMMNTLQTYLARKSPQALAQFKSAIALQDDKARDKALLALQQNFGLGELFADMQVMAFVRPMLANMEKYRTIRAEAL
;
A
#
# COMPACT_ATOMS: atom_id res chain seq x y z
N MET A 1 10.01 10.09 -17.19
CA MET A 1 11.24 10.73 -16.67
C MET A 1 11.11 11.27 -15.23
N GLY A 2 9.94 11.26 -14.57
CA GLY A 2 9.75 12.01 -13.31
C GLY A 2 10.18 11.33 -11.99
N ASN A 3 10.40 10.02 -11.90
CA ASN A 3 10.57 9.34 -10.60
C ASN A 3 12.01 9.40 -10.07
N SER A 4 13.02 9.22 -10.92
CA SER A 4 14.44 9.26 -10.51
C SER A 4 14.94 10.68 -10.21
N GLN A 5 14.45 11.69 -10.92
CA GLN A 5 14.74 13.11 -10.63
C GLN A 5 14.16 13.52 -9.27
N ARG A 6 12.90 13.16 -8.99
CA ARG A 6 12.27 13.42 -7.68
C ARG A 6 12.96 12.67 -6.54
N ALA A 7 13.48 11.46 -6.78
CA ALA A 7 14.28 10.73 -5.79
C ALA A 7 15.64 11.41 -5.53
N LEU A 8 16.32 11.91 -6.56
CA LEU A 8 17.56 12.68 -6.43
C LEU A 8 17.35 14.01 -5.71
N GLU A 9 16.25 14.71 -5.98
CA GLU A 9 15.88 15.95 -5.30
C GLU A 9 15.60 15.73 -3.81
N ARG A 10 14.90 14.64 -3.47
CA ARG A 10 14.64 14.23 -2.07
C ARG A 10 15.92 13.80 -1.33
N LEU A 11 16.81 13.08 -2.01
CA LEU A 11 18.10 12.70 -1.44
C LEU A 11 19.00 13.94 -1.26
N SER A 12 19.03 14.85 -2.24
CA SER A 12 19.78 16.10 -2.15
C SER A 12 19.29 16.96 -0.99
N SER A 13 17.97 17.12 -0.82
CA SER A 13 17.41 17.91 0.28
C SER A 13 17.67 17.28 1.64
N ALA A 14 17.57 15.95 1.75
CA ALA A 14 17.93 15.21 2.96
C ALA A 14 19.42 15.35 3.32
N THR A 15 20.32 15.27 2.33
CA THR A 15 21.76 15.48 2.52
C THR A 15 22.05 16.91 3.01
N THR A 16 21.43 17.93 2.40
CA THR A 16 21.60 19.33 2.83
C THR A 16 21.13 19.55 4.27
N GLN A 17 19.98 18.98 4.66
CA GLN A 17 19.47 19.08 6.04
C GLN A 17 20.40 18.39 7.04
N LEU A 18 20.97 17.23 6.68
CA LEU A 18 21.91 16.50 7.54
C LEU A 18 23.26 17.22 7.65
N GLN A 19 23.75 17.86 6.60
CA GLN A 19 24.96 18.70 6.63
C GLN A 19 24.76 19.93 7.55
N GLN A 20 23.60 20.57 7.48
CA GLN A 20 23.25 21.67 8.39
C GLN A 20 23.19 21.19 9.85
N ARG A 21 22.61 20.01 10.08
CA ARG A 21 22.57 19.38 11.41
C ARG A 21 23.97 19.02 11.91
N GLN A 22 24.82 18.42 11.08
CA GLN A 22 26.21 18.14 11.42
C GLN A 22 26.97 19.43 11.79
N ALA A 23 26.84 20.49 10.98
CA ALA A 23 27.48 21.78 11.26
C ALA A 23 26.98 22.43 12.56
N SER A 24 25.71 22.22 12.94
CA SER A 24 25.18 22.67 14.23
C SER A 24 25.73 21.83 15.40
N LEU A 25 25.82 20.51 15.24
CA LEU A 25 26.36 19.60 16.24
C LEU A 25 27.87 19.80 16.45
N THR A 26 28.65 19.99 15.39
CA THR A 26 30.07 20.37 15.48
C THR A 26 30.24 21.68 16.25
N ARG A 27 29.44 22.70 15.94
CA ARG A 27 29.45 23.99 16.65
C ARG A 27 29.00 23.88 18.12
N ALA A 28 28.16 22.90 18.45
CA ALA A 28 27.75 22.62 19.82
C ALA A 28 28.84 21.85 20.58
N VAL A 29 29.47 20.85 19.97
CA VAL A 29 30.63 20.14 20.53
C VAL A 29 31.79 21.11 20.81
N SER A 30 32.09 22.03 19.90
CA SER A 30 33.13 23.05 20.11
C SER A 30 32.80 24.08 21.19
N ARG A 31 31.52 24.30 21.53
CA ARG A 31 31.09 25.29 22.54
C ARG A 31 30.80 24.70 23.92
N TYR A 32 30.37 23.45 23.97
CA TYR A 32 29.90 22.78 25.18
C TYR A 32 30.68 21.51 25.52
N GLY A 33 31.72 21.17 24.74
CA GLY A 33 32.54 19.97 24.92
C GLY A 33 33.27 19.90 26.26
N ASP A 34 33.53 21.05 26.89
CA ASP A 34 34.19 21.15 28.20
C ASP A 34 33.20 21.08 29.38
N ILE A 35 31.89 21.09 29.12
CA ILE A 35 30.84 21.11 30.16
C ILE A 35 30.27 19.69 30.31
N GLY A 36 31.01 18.84 31.05
CA GLY A 36 30.53 17.56 31.58
C GLY A 36 30.57 16.36 30.62
N GLY A 37 31.12 15.24 31.10
CA GLY A 37 31.40 14.03 30.30
C GLY A 37 30.17 13.31 29.72
N ASP A 38 28.98 13.49 30.28
CA ASP A 38 27.76 12.83 29.77
C ASP A 38 27.15 13.54 28.56
N ALA A 39 27.11 14.88 28.59
CA ALA A 39 26.59 15.69 27.49
C ALA A 39 27.53 15.61 26.27
N ALA A 40 28.84 15.69 26.50
CA ALA A 40 29.85 15.55 25.46
C ALA A 40 29.82 14.16 24.79
N ARG A 41 29.62 13.07 25.56
CA ARG A 41 29.47 11.71 25.01
C ARG A 41 28.24 11.55 24.13
N ARG A 42 27.09 12.13 24.54
CA ARG A 42 25.85 12.10 23.74
C ARG A 42 25.98 12.89 22.45
N LEU A 43 26.54 14.11 22.50
CA LEU A 43 26.76 14.94 21.31
C LEU A 43 27.74 14.30 20.32
N ASN A 44 28.81 13.67 20.80
CA ASN A 44 29.73 12.91 19.94
C ASN A 44 29.05 11.69 19.32
N GLY A 45 28.24 10.93 20.08
CA GLY A 45 27.47 9.80 19.54
C GLY A 45 26.48 10.21 18.45
N GLU A 46 25.81 11.36 18.61
CA GLU A 46 24.95 11.92 17.58
C GLU A 46 25.73 12.40 16.34
N LEU A 47 26.88 13.04 16.54
CA LEU A 47 27.76 13.49 15.46
C LEU A 47 28.26 12.30 14.61
N THR A 48 28.70 11.21 15.25
CA THR A 48 29.13 9.98 14.56
C THR A 48 27.97 9.34 13.80
N ARG A 49 26.76 9.30 14.37
CA ARG A 49 25.56 8.76 13.71
C ARG A 49 25.15 9.59 12.50
N VAL A 50 25.18 10.92 12.60
CA VAL A 50 24.91 11.83 11.47
C VAL A 50 25.97 11.66 10.38
N GLY A 51 27.26 11.56 10.75
CA GLY A 51 28.36 11.32 9.80
C GLY A 51 28.23 10.00 9.03
N HIS A 52 27.87 8.90 9.70
CA HIS A 52 27.61 7.63 9.02
C HIS A 52 26.39 7.67 8.09
N THR A 53 25.36 8.43 8.47
CA THR A 53 24.16 8.60 7.64
C THR A 53 24.47 9.43 6.39
N LEU A 54 25.25 10.49 6.53
CA LEU A 54 25.74 11.30 5.40
C LEU A 54 26.57 10.46 4.42
N SER A 55 27.54 9.68 4.91
CA SER A 55 28.36 8.82 4.06
C SER A 55 27.54 7.76 3.30
N ARG A 56 26.50 7.19 3.92
CA ARG A 56 25.57 6.27 3.24
C ARG A 56 24.72 6.96 2.19
N LEU A 57 24.25 8.17 2.46
CA LEU A 57 23.44 8.94 1.49
C LEU A 57 24.29 9.44 0.32
N GLU A 58 25.53 9.87 0.55
CA GLU A 58 26.47 10.28 -0.49
C GLU A 58 26.84 9.10 -1.41
N SER A 59 27.08 7.92 -0.84
CA SER A 59 27.35 6.72 -1.64
C SER A 59 26.12 6.23 -2.42
N GLN A 60 24.91 6.32 -1.85
CA GLN A 60 23.66 6.03 -2.56
C GLN A 60 23.36 7.06 -3.65
N GLN A 61 23.58 8.35 -3.40
CA GLN A 61 23.45 9.42 -4.38
C GLN A 61 24.46 9.23 -5.52
N ALA A 62 25.72 8.90 -5.24
CA ALA A 62 26.72 8.63 -6.27
C ALA A 62 26.34 7.41 -7.13
N ARG A 63 25.80 6.34 -6.53
CA ARG A 63 25.32 5.15 -7.27
C ARG A 63 24.09 5.47 -8.12
N LEU A 64 23.14 6.22 -7.59
CA LEU A 64 21.93 6.64 -8.30
C LEU A 64 22.27 7.60 -9.43
N THR A 65 23.13 8.60 -9.20
CA THR A 65 23.59 9.54 -10.24
C THR A 65 24.37 8.82 -11.35
N ARG A 66 25.20 7.82 -11.03
CA ARG A 66 25.86 7.00 -12.07
C ARG A 66 24.86 6.14 -12.83
N ALA A 67 23.94 5.46 -12.15
CA ALA A 67 22.92 4.63 -12.79
C ALA A 67 21.99 5.47 -13.68
N THR A 68 21.57 6.65 -13.23
CA THR A 68 20.77 7.59 -14.01
C THR A 68 21.57 8.20 -15.14
N ALA A 69 22.81 8.65 -14.92
CA ALA A 69 23.67 9.21 -15.97
C ALA A 69 23.99 8.17 -17.06
N THR A 70 24.23 6.91 -16.69
CA THR A 70 24.40 5.81 -17.64
C THR A 70 23.10 5.50 -18.37
N SER A 71 21.96 5.47 -17.69
CA SER A 71 20.64 5.25 -18.32
C SER A 71 20.25 6.39 -19.27
N THR A 72 20.45 7.66 -18.87
CA THR A 72 20.19 8.83 -19.71
C THR A 72 21.18 8.92 -20.85
N ALA A 73 22.47 8.64 -20.62
CA ALA A 73 23.46 8.62 -21.69
C ALA A 73 23.16 7.52 -22.70
N LEU A 74 22.77 6.31 -22.27
CA LEU A 74 22.35 5.22 -23.15
C LEU A 74 21.08 5.59 -23.92
N ARG A 75 20.10 6.22 -23.26
CA ARG A 75 18.89 6.74 -23.90
C ARG A 75 19.18 7.84 -24.92
N ASP A 76 20.05 8.78 -24.60
CA ASP A 76 20.44 9.89 -25.48
C ASP A 76 21.28 9.40 -26.66
N ASN A 77 22.18 8.42 -26.44
CA ASN A 77 22.93 7.78 -27.52
C ASN A 77 21.99 7.00 -28.45
N ARG A 78 21.00 6.29 -27.87
CA ARG A 78 19.95 5.57 -28.60
C ARG A 78 19.09 6.52 -29.43
N MET A 79 18.64 7.64 -28.85
CA MET A 79 17.91 8.69 -29.56
C MET A 79 18.75 9.36 -30.67
N LYS A 80 20.07 9.53 -30.47
CA LYS A 80 20.99 10.02 -31.52
C LYS A 80 21.15 9.01 -32.66
N ILE A 81 21.29 7.72 -32.37
CA ILE A 81 21.38 6.66 -33.39
C ILE A 81 20.10 6.59 -34.23
N TYR A 82 18.93 6.67 -33.60
CA TYR A 82 17.65 6.71 -34.32
C TYR A 82 17.43 8.04 -35.05
N GLY A 83 17.91 9.16 -34.51
CA GLY A 83 17.89 10.47 -35.18
C GLY A 83 18.80 10.54 -36.41
N GLN A 84 19.95 9.83 -36.38
CA GLN A 84 20.87 9.73 -37.52
C GLN A 84 20.40 8.72 -38.58
N GLY A 85 19.64 7.70 -38.21
CA GLY A 85 19.02 6.76 -39.17
C GLY A 85 17.91 7.38 -40.03
N LEU A 86 17.36 8.53 -39.63
CA LEU A 86 16.28 9.25 -40.32
C LEU A 86 16.77 10.23 -41.40
N GLU A 87 18.06 10.55 -41.47
CA GLU A 87 18.62 11.51 -42.45
C GLU A 87 19.00 10.88 -43.81
N SER A 88 18.92 9.56 -43.97
CA SER A 88 19.46 8.86 -45.15
C SER A 88 18.49 8.62 -46.31
N TYR A 89 17.25 9.13 -46.29
CA TYR A 89 16.34 9.08 -47.45
C TYR A 89 15.64 10.43 -47.66
N GLY A 90 16.21 11.24 -48.54
CA GLY A 90 15.68 12.54 -48.95
C GLY A 90 14.47 12.40 -49.86
N MET A 91 13.27 12.28 -49.30
CA MET A 91 11.96 12.63 -49.91
C MET A 91 10.81 12.30 -48.94
N ALA A 92 10.53 13.12 -47.92
CA ALA A 92 9.31 12.94 -47.09
C ALA A 92 8.91 14.10 -46.15
N ARG A 93 9.46 15.33 -46.26
CA ARG A 93 9.19 16.38 -45.24
C ARG A 93 7.70 16.71 -45.00
N ALA A 94 6.84 16.61 -46.01
CA ALA A 94 5.40 16.88 -45.87
C ALA A 94 4.62 15.74 -45.19
N ALA A 95 5.02 14.48 -45.37
CA ALA A 95 4.45 13.34 -44.66
C ALA A 95 4.95 13.27 -43.21
N TYR A 96 6.20 13.70 -42.95
CA TYR A 96 6.83 13.68 -41.64
C TYR A 96 6.04 14.42 -40.56
N GLY A 97 5.42 15.57 -40.85
CA GLY A 97 4.63 16.32 -39.86
C GLY A 97 3.38 15.59 -39.37
N ALA A 98 2.76 14.76 -40.21
CA ALA A 98 1.53 14.04 -39.89
C ALA A 98 1.79 12.72 -39.14
N VAL A 99 2.92 12.05 -39.38
CA VAL A 99 3.30 10.79 -38.69
C VAL A 99 4.31 10.97 -37.56
N GLN A 100 4.91 12.14 -37.36
CA GLN A 100 5.88 12.41 -36.29
C GLN A 100 5.40 11.95 -34.90
N PRO A 101 4.15 12.25 -34.48
CA PRO A 101 3.66 11.85 -33.16
C PRO A 101 3.56 10.33 -33.02
N SER A 102 3.11 9.64 -34.08
CA SER A 102 2.96 8.18 -34.12
C SER A 102 4.31 7.46 -34.12
N VAL A 103 5.28 7.96 -34.89
CA VAL A 103 6.66 7.45 -34.89
C VAL A 103 7.30 7.66 -33.53
N LYS A 104 7.17 8.86 -32.95
CA LYS A 104 7.68 9.16 -31.60
C LYS A 104 7.05 8.24 -30.53
N LYS A 105 5.75 7.98 -30.62
CA LYS A 105 5.03 7.08 -29.69
C LYS A 105 5.46 5.62 -29.84
N TYR A 106 5.65 5.16 -31.08
CA TYR A 106 6.20 3.82 -31.34
C TYR A 106 7.62 3.69 -30.80
N MET A 107 8.47 4.69 -31.05
CA MET A 107 9.84 4.72 -30.53
C MET A 107 9.86 4.70 -29.00
N SER A 108 9.05 5.53 -28.32
CA SER A 108 8.98 5.52 -26.85
C SER A 108 8.47 4.20 -26.29
N PHE A 109 7.49 3.57 -26.97
CA PHE A 109 7.01 2.25 -26.57
C PHE A 109 8.15 1.23 -26.67
N GLN A 110 8.88 1.18 -27.79
CA GLN A 110 10.01 0.25 -27.97
C GLN A 110 11.14 0.52 -26.97
N ASP A 111 11.43 1.79 -26.69
CA ASP A 111 12.39 2.24 -25.67
C ASP A 111 12.10 1.61 -24.31
N ASN A 112 10.87 1.77 -23.84
CA ASN A 112 10.41 1.24 -22.57
C ASN A 112 10.36 -0.31 -22.57
N MET A 113 10.03 -0.95 -23.70
CA MET A 113 10.11 -2.43 -23.82
C MET A 113 11.54 -2.94 -23.67
N ILE A 114 12.53 -2.21 -24.21
CA ILE A 114 13.96 -2.55 -24.05
C ILE A 114 14.37 -2.41 -22.59
N ASP A 115 14.00 -1.30 -21.94
CA ASP A 115 14.34 -1.06 -20.54
C ASP A 115 13.74 -2.15 -19.63
N MET A 116 12.47 -2.54 -19.84
CA MET A 116 11.85 -3.68 -19.13
C MET A 116 12.56 -5.00 -19.42
N ALA A 117 12.96 -5.25 -20.67
CA ALA A 117 13.69 -6.47 -21.03
C ALA A 117 15.05 -6.54 -20.33
N ILE A 118 15.73 -5.40 -20.15
CA ILE A 118 16.98 -5.34 -19.37
C ILE A 118 16.71 -5.67 -17.90
N THR A 119 15.66 -5.10 -17.30
CA THR A 119 15.30 -5.38 -15.90
C THR A 119 14.93 -6.84 -15.68
N ALA A 120 14.17 -7.45 -16.59
CA ALA A 120 13.69 -8.83 -16.51
C ALA A 120 14.67 -9.89 -17.07
N GLY A 121 15.80 -9.47 -17.66
CA GLY A 121 16.70 -10.38 -18.37
C GLY A 121 16.09 -11.04 -19.63
N PHE A 122 15.10 -10.41 -20.26
CA PHE A 122 14.45 -10.96 -21.44
C PHE A 122 15.33 -10.86 -22.70
N ASN A 123 15.28 -11.92 -23.51
CA ASN A 123 15.78 -11.86 -24.88
C ASN A 123 14.80 -11.11 -25.80
N THR A 124 15.26 -10.80 -27.01
CA THR A 124 14.47 -10.10 -28.05
C THR A 124 13.13 -10.75 -28.33
N LYS A 125 13.06 -12.09 -28.41
CA LYS A 125 11.83 -12.83 -28.72
C LYS A 125 10.79 -12.67 -27.60
N THR A 126 11.21 -12.81 -26.34
CA THR A 126 10.36 -12.64 -25.15
C THR A 126 9.85 -11.20 -25.05
N ARG A 127 10.74 -10.21 -25.22
CA ARG A 127 10.37 -8.79 -25.27
C ARG A 127 9.33 -8.50 -26.34
N ASP A 128 9.56 -8.99 -27.57
CA ASP A 128 8.67 -8.71 -28.69
C ASP A 128 7.31 -9.41 -28.54
N ALA A 129 7.29 -10.60 -27.93
CA ALA A 129 6.06 -11.29 -27.56
C ALA A 129 5.26 -10.49 -26.53
N LEU A 130 5.87 -10.08 -25.42
CA LEU A 130 5.21 -9.25 -24.40
C LEU A 130 4.71 -7.92 -25.00
N GLY A 131 5.50 -7.28 -25.86
CA GLY A 131 5.09 -6.05 -26.54
C GLY A 131 3.89 -6.23 -27.47
N LYS A 132 3.76 -7.38 -28.14
CA LYS A 132 2.55 -7.73 -28.91
C LYS A 132 1.35 -7.96 -27.99
N ASP A 133 1.54 -8.69 -26.89
CA ASP A 133 0.50 -8.99 -25.92
C ASP A 133 -0.05 -7.70 -25.27
N ILE A 134 0.82 -6.77 -24.83
CA ILE A 134 0.43 -5.46 -24.28
C ILE A 134 -0.44 -4.67 -25.27
N ARG A 135 -0.08 -4.64 -26.56
CA ARG A 135 -0.88 -3.96 -27.59
C ARG A 135 -2.23 -4.63 -27.81
N ALA A 136 -2.27 -5.96 -27.81
CA ALA A 136 -3.50 -6.71 -27.97
C ALA A 136 -4.46 -6.46 -26.79
N TRP A 137 -3.97 -6.54 -25.55
CA TRP A 137 -4.79 -6.27 -24.36
C TRP A 137 -5.22 -4.81 -24.24
N SER A 138 -4.37 -3.87 -24.65
CA SER A 138 -4.72 -2.44 -24.73
C SER A 138 -5.96 -2.21 -25.60
N LEU A 139 -6.00 -2.83 -26.78
CA LEU A 139 -7.16 -2.76 -27.67
C LEU A 139 -8.36 -3.53 -27.11
N GLN A 140 -8.15 -4.75 -26.63
CA GLN A 140 -9.21 -5.62 -26.12
C GLN A 140 -9.95 -5.03 -24.93
N TYR A 141 -9.23 -4.38 -24.01
CA TYR A 141 -9.79 -3.89 -22.75
C TYR A 141 -9.93 -2.37 -22.71
N ASN A 142 -9.76 -1.67 -23.83
CA ASN A 142 -9.89 -0.21 -23.90
C ASN A 142 -8.97 0.53 -22.90
N GLN A 143 -7.68 0.20 -22.92
CA GLN A 143 -6.63 0.83 -22.12
C GLN A 143 -5.57 1.46 -23.02
N ASN A 144 -4.88 2.50 -22.56
CA ASN A 144 -3.74 3.03 -23.31
C ASN A 144 -2.57 2.04 -23.24
N GLN A 145 -1.82 1.92 -24.34
CA GLN A 145 -0.60 1.11 -24.38
C GLN A 145 0.43 1.57 -23.35
N ASP A 146 0.54 2.89 -23.15
CA ASP A 146 1.47 3.49 -22.18
C ASP A 146 1.09 3.11 -20.73
N ASP A 147 -0.19 3.04 -20.41
CA ASP A 147 -0.68 2.65 -19.08
C ASP A 147 -0.42 1.16 -18.79
N LEU A 148 -0.66 0.28 -19.75
CA LEU A 148 -0.34 -1.15 -19.61
C LEU A 148 1.17 -1.42 -19.61
N GLN A 149 1.95 -0.61 -20.32
CA GLN A 149 3.40 -0.67 -20.26
C GLN A 149 3.94 -0.22 -18.90
N ALA A 150 3.34 0.81 -18.29
CA ALA A 150 3.66 1.23 -16.93
C ALA A 150 3.30 0.15 -15.89
N ALA A 151 2.13 -0.49 -16.03
CA ALA A 151 1.74 -1.63 -15.19
C ALA A 151 2.72 -2.81 -15.35
N SER A 152 3.14 -3.12 -16.58
CA SER A 152 4.14 -4.16 -16.87
C SER A 152 5.49 -3.84 -16.22
N SER A 153 5.95 -2.59 -16.36
CA SER A 153 7.17 -2.09 -15.70
C SER A 153 7.08 -2.21 -14.18
N SER A 154 5.92 -1.92 -13.61
CA SER A 154 5.67 -2.02 -12.16
C SER A 154 5.77 -3.47 -11.68
N LEU A 155 5.18 -4.43 -12.40
CA LEU A 155 5.29 -5.85 -12.08
C LEU A 155 6.75 -6.33 -12.16
N ILE A 156 7.42 -6.07 -13.28
CA ILE A 156 8.82 -6.47 -13.51
C ILE A 156 9.74 -5.84 -12.46
N GLY A 157 9.56 -4.55 -12.17
CA GLY A 157 10.35 -3.84 -11.16
C GLY A 157 10.15 -4.37 -9.73
N ASN A 158 9.07 -5.11 -9.47
CA ASN A 158 8.81 -5.80 -8.22
C ASN A 158 9.10 -7.32 -8.30
N ASN A 159 9.95 -7.74 -9.25
CA ASN A 159 10.37 -9.13 -9.48
C ASN A 159 9.22 -10.08 -9.89
N ILE A 160 8.19 -9.55 -10.54
CA ILE A 160 7.21 -10.34 -11.30
C ILE A 160 7.58 -10.21 -12.77
N ASP A 161 8.60 -10.97 -13.16
CA ASP A 161 9.23 -10.96 -14.47
C ASP A 161 9.11 -12.30 -15.21
N ASP A 162 8.48 -13.31 -14.63
CA ASP A 162 8.08 -14.50 -15.38
C ASP A 162 6.99 -14.15 -16.42
N LEU A 163 7.17 -14.62 -17.67
CA LEU A 163 6.27 -14.25 -18.77
C LEU A 163 4.86 -14.81 -18.56
N ASP A 164 4.71 -15.99 -17.95
CA ASP A 164 3.41 -16.60 -17.71
C ASP A 164 2.68 -15.87 -16.58
N ASP A 165 3.39 -15.46 -15.52
CA ASP A 165 2.84 -14.57 -14.48
C ASP A 165 2.39 -13.23 -15.07
N LEU A 166 3.20 -12.58 -15.92
CA LEU A 166 2.81 -11.34 -16.60
C LEU A 166 1.55 -11.52 -17.45
N ARG A 167 1.44 -12.65 -18.16
CA ARG A 167 0.25 -13.02 -18.96
C ARG A 167 -0.98 -13.35 -18.13
N ALA A 168 -0.81 -13.82 -16.89
CA ALA A 168 -1.91 -14.00 -15.96
C ALA A 168 -2.39 -12.65 -15.39
N TYR A 169 -1.47 -11.75 -15.03
CA TYR A 169 -1.81 -10.48 -14.39
C TYR A 169 -2.35 -9.42 -15.37
N LEU A 170 -1.60 -9.11 -16.44
CA LEU A 170 -1.84 -7.93 -17.27
C LEU A 170 -3.23 -7.85 -17.94
N PRO A 171 -3.80 -8.91 -18.53
CA PRO A 171 -5.16 -8.83 -19.06
C PRO A 171 -6.20 -8.60 -17.95
N SER A 172 -5.99 -9.18 -16.77
CA SER A 172 -6.89 -8.97 -15.62
C SER A 172 -6.78 -7.55 -15.06
N ILE A 173 -5.56 -7.01 -14.97
CA ILE A 173 -5.28 -5.61 -14.62
C ILE A 173 -5.95 -4.66 -15.61
N ALA A 174 -5.78 -4.89 -16.92
CA ALA A 174 -6.35 -4.04 -17.95
C ALA A 174 -7.87 -3.98 -17.87
N ARG A 175 -8.52 -5.15 -17.73
CA ARG A 175 -9.97 -5.26 -17.57
C ARG A 175 -10.47 -4.51 -16.32
N ALA A 176 -9.81 -4.70 -15.17
CA ALA A 176 -10.21 -4.05 -13.93
C ALA A 176 -10.00 -2.53 -13.99
N ALA A 177 -8.88 -2.07 -14.57
CA ALA A 177 -8.59 -0.65 -14.73
C ALA A 177 -9.70 0.07 -15.52
N THR A 178 -10.18 -0.53 -16.61
CA THR A 178 -11.32 -0.01 -17.37
C THR A 178 -12.62 -0.04 -16.58
N ALA A 179 -12.93 -1.16 -15.94
CA ALA A 179 -14.19 -1.34 -15.21
C ALA A 179 -14.33 -0.42 -14.01
N THR A 180 -13.23 -0.20 -13.27
CA THR A 180 -13.23 0.57 -12.02
C THR A 180 -12.70 1.99 -12.17
N LYS A 181 -12.24 2.36 -13.37
CA LYS A 181 -11.54 3.62 -13.67
C LYS A 181 -10.34 3.87 -12.74
N THR A 182 -9.71 2.79 -12.26
CA THR A 182 -8.52 2.84 -11.41
C THR A 182 -7.27 2.62 -12.28
N PRO A 183 -6.20 3.41 -12.12
CA PRO A 183 -4.98 3.24 -12.92
C PRO A 183 -4.45 1.79 -12.92
N ALA A 184 -4.04 1.29 -14.09
CA ALA A 184 -3.48 -0.05 -14.26
C ALA A 184 -2.22 -0.27 -13.39
N GLU A 185 -1.42 0.77 -13.17
CA GLU A 185 -0.25 0.73 -12.29
C GLU A 185 -0.61 0.46 -10.82
N LEU A 186 -1.73 1.01 -10.33
CA LEU A 186 -2.19 0.71 -8.97
C LEU A 186 -2.67 -0.74 -8.86
N TRP A 187 -3.35 -1.26 -9.88
CA TRP A 187 -3.71 -2.68 -9.93
C TRP A 187 -2.48 -3.60 -10.01
N ALA A 188 -1.40 -3.18 -10.69
CA ALA A 188 -0.12 -3.90 -10.67
C ALA A 188 0.54 -3.91 -9.28
N GLN A 189 0.48 -2.79 -8.56
CA GLN A 189 0.93 -2.72 -7.17
C GLN A 189 0.10 -3.64 -6.26
N ALA A 190 -1.22 -3.72 -6.48
CA ALA A 190 -2.08 -4.66 -5.76
C ALA A 190 -1.76 -6.13 -6.09
N ALA A 191 -1.50 -6.45 -7.35
CA ALA A 191 -1.05 -7.77 -7.78
C ALA A 191 0.23 -8.20 -7.05
N PHE A 192 1.24 -7.33 -7.06
CA PHE A 192 2.48 -7.57 -6.34
C PHE A 192 2.26 -7.73 -4.83
N THR A 193 1.55 -6.79 -4.22
CA THR A 193 1.31 -6.77 -2.77
C THR A 193 0.60 -8.04 -2.29
N THR A 194 -0.43 -8.47 -3.02
CA THR A 194 -1.21 -9.67 -2.63
C THR A 194 -0.44 -10.96 -2.86
N LYS A 195 0.41 -11.03 -3.90
CA LYS A 195 1.37 -12.14 -4.07
C LYS A 195 2.35 -12.18 -2.91
N GLN A 196 2.98 -11.06 -2.60
CA GLN A 196 4.08 -10.97 -1.63
C GLN A 196 3.62 -11.15 -0.18
N SER A 197 2.51 -10.53 0.20
CA SER A 197 2.06 -10.48 1.60
C SER A 197 1.05 -11.57 1.95
N LEU A 198 0.25 -12.03 0.98
CA LEU A 198 -0.87 -12.94 1.21
C LEU A 198 -0.72 -14.27 0.47
N GLY A 199 0.38 -14.47 -0.27
CA GLY A 199 0.67 -15.71 -0.98
C GLY A 199 -0.27 -16.01 -2.16
N ILE A 200 -0.91 -15.00 -2.74
CA ILE A 200 -1.87 -15.19 -3.84
C ILE A 200 -1.11 -15.36 -5.17
N ALA A 201 -1.29 -16.51 -5.81
CA ALA A 201 -0.70 -16.79 -7.12
C ALA A 201 -1.28 -15.90 -8.23
N ALA A 202 -0.52 -15.67 -9.29
CA ALA A 202 -0.92 -14.80 -10.40
C ALA A 202 -2.26 -15.20 -11.03
N LYS A 203 -2.48 -16.51 -11.24
CA LYS A 203 -3.73 -17.09 -11.75
C LYS A 203 -4.96 -16.77 -10.88
N ASP A 204 -4.76 -16.51 -9.60
CA ASP A 204 -5.82 -16.25 -8.62
C ASP A 204 -6.10 -14.74 -8.44
N PHE A 205 -5.36 -13.86 -9.12
CA PHE A 205 -5.52 -12.42 -8.96
C PHE A 205 -6.87 -11.88 -9.42
N THR A 206 -7.51 -12.51 -10.42
CA THR A 206 -8.89 -12.15 -10.79
C THR A 206 -9.85 -12.29 -9.60
N ALA A 207 -9.66 -13.29 -8.73
CA ALA A 207 -10.50 -13.45 -7.55
C ALA A 207 -10.31 -12.30 -6.54
N VAL A 208 -9.06 -11.82 -6.37
CA VAL A 208 -8.76 -10.61 -5.56
C VAL A 208 -9.52 -9.40 -6.09
N GLN A 209 -9.48 -9.18 -7.41
CA GLN A 209 -10.19 -8.06 -8.04
C GLN A 209 -11.70 -8.18 -7.87
N ASN A 210 -12.26 -9.40 -7.93
CA ASN A 210 -13.68 -9.64 -7.69
C ASN A 210 -14.08 -9.32 -6.24
N ILE A 211 -13.30 -9.78 -5.25
CA ILE A 211 -13.50 -9.48 -3.82
C ILE A 211 -13.50 -7.96 -3.59
N MET A 212 -12.47 -7.27 -4.10
CA MET A 212 -12.34 -5.81 -3.95
C MET A 212 -13.48 -5.05 -4.64
N THR A 213 -13.90 -5.52 -5.81
CA THR A 213 -15.03 -4.95 -6.56
C THR A 213 -16.35 -5.15 -5.82
N TYR A 214 -16.58 -6.34 -5.27
CA TYR A 214 -17.76 -6.63 -4.45
C TYR A 214 -17.81 -5.70 -3.23
N GLY A 215 -16.69 -5.56 -2.50
CA GLY A 215 -16.60 -4.61 -1.40
C GLY A 215 -16.86 -3.18 -1.81
N GLY A 216 -16.29 -2.74 -2.93
CA GLY A 216 -16.53 -1.40 -3.47
C GLY A 216 -18.01 -1.12 -3.73
N LYS A 217 -18.76 -2.13 -4.20
CA LYS A 217 -20.22 -2.05 -4.39
C LYS A 217 -21.00 -1.96 -3.08
N ALA A 218 -20.48 -2.46 -1.97
CA ALA A 218 -21.07 -2.26 -0.64
C ALA A 218 -21.02 -0.78 -0.18
N GLY A 219 -20.28 0.06 -0.91
CA GLY A 219 -20.57 1.48 -1.11
C GLY A 219 -19.89 2.46 -0.17
N SER A 220 -19.33 2.03 0.96
CA SER A 220 -18.70 2.96 1.91
C SER A 220 -17.23 3.23 1.56
N PHE A 221 -16.46 2.20 1.21
CA PHE A 221 -15.02 2.30 0.93
C PHE A 221 -14.70 1.92 -0.54
N GLU A 222 -14.26 2.89 -1.33
CA GLU A 222 -14.15 2.76 -2.80
C GLU A 222 -12.97 1.88 -3.25
N ILE A 223 -13.07 1.29 -4.44
CA ILE A 223 -12.02 0.41 -5.00
C ILE A 223 -10.67 1.13 -5.11
N ALA A 224 -10.67 2.39 -5.55
CA ALA A 224 -9.45 3.18 -5.65
C ALA A 224 -8.74 3.32 -4.28
N ASP A 225 -9.51 3.53 -3.21
CA ASP A 225 -8.98 3.56 -1.85
C ASP A 225 -8.50 2.18 -1.40
N GLN A 226 -9.19 1.09 -1.76
CA GLN A 226 -8.75 -0.27 -1.42
C GLN A 226 -7.40 -0.58 -2.04
N VAL A 227 -7.22 -0.29 -3.33
CA VAL A 227 -5.97 -0.50 -4.05
C VAL A 227 -4.86 0.39 -3.50
N LYS A 228 -5.18 1.65 -3.14
CA LYS A 228 -4.24 2.60 -2.49
C LYS A 228 -3.73 2.08 -1.15
N TRP A 229 -4.60 1.54 -0.29
CA TRP A 229 -4.26 1.14 1.08
C TRP A 229 -3.80 -0.31 1.22
N LEU A 230 -3.98 -1.13 0.18
CA LEU A 230 -3.58 -2.53 0.19
C LEU A 230 -2.09 -2.75 0.51
N PRO A 231 -1.12 -1.96 0.00
CA PRO A 231 0.30 -2.11 0.34
C PRO A 231 0.59 -2.00 1.84
N ASP A 232 -0.12 -1.13 2.54
CA ASP A 232 0.09 -0.90 3.98
C ASP A 232 -0.63 -1.96 4.83
N LEU A 233 -1.82 -2.40 4.39
CA LEU A 233 -2.67 -3.31 5.16
C LEU A 233 -2.35 -4.79 4.94
N ALA A 234 -2.01 -5.20 3.71
CA ALA A 234 -1.82 -6.61 3.38
C ALA A 234 -0.73 -7.33 4.21
N PRO A 235 0.44 -6.72 4.50
CA PRO A 235 1.43 -7.33 5.39
C PRO A 235 0.89 -7.61 6.79
N GLN A 236 0.01 -6.74 7.31
CA GLN A 236 -0.58 -6.93 8.62
C GLN A 236 -1.69 -7.99 8.61
N MET A 237 -2.47 -8.01 7.52
CA MET A 237 -3.51 -9.02 7.29
C MET A 237 -2.96 -10.44 7.24
N ALA A 238 -1.69 -10.63 6.87
CA ALA A 238 -1.00 -11.92 6.92
C ALA A 238 -1.04 -12.58 8.32
N ASN A 239 -1.13 -11.77 9.40
CA ASN A 239 -1.28 -12.25 10.78
C ASN A 239 -2.73 -12.59 11.15
N VAL A 240 -3.69 -12.19 10.33
CA VAL A 240 -5.12 -12.47 10.48
C VAL A 240 -5.48 -13.73 9.69
N ALA A 241 -5.23 -13.69 8.39
CA ALA A 241 -5.52 -14.73 7.41
C ALA A 241 -4.50 -14.70 6.26
N GLN A 242 -4.57 -15.67 5.36
CA GLN A 242 -3.79 -15.70 4.13
C GLN A 242 -4.73 -15.74 2.93
N GLY A 243 -4.20 -15.62 1.71
CA GLY A 243 -4.98 -15.84 0.50
C GLY A 243 -6.15 -14.87 0.30
N LYS A 244 -7.20 -15.38 -0.34
CA LYS A 244 -8.41 -14.63 -0.71
C LYS A 244 -9.21 -14.23 0.52
N GLU A 245 -9.18 -15.07 1.56
CA GLU A 245 -9.78 -14.83 2.86
C GLU A 245 -9.25 -13.54 3.46
N ALA A 246 -7.93 -13.33 3.47
CA ALA A 246 -7.34 -12.08 3.96
C ALA A 246 -7.83 -10.84 3.20
N VAL A 247 -8.05 -10.94 1.89
CA VAL A 247 -8.59 -9.82 1.10
C VAL A 247 -10.05 -9.55 1.46
N ALA A 248 -10.88 -10.60 1.58
CA ALA A 248 -12.29 -10.45 1.94
C ALA A 248 -12.47 -9.86 3.35
N GLU A 249 -11.65 -10.31 4.30
CA GLU A 249 -11.56 -9.77 5.66
C GLU A 249 -11.23 -8.28 5.67
N MET A 250 -10.18 -7.90 4.94
CA MET A 250 -9.72 -6.51 4.85
C MET A 250 -10.80 -5.61 4.26
N VAL A 251 -11.39 -6.05 3.14
CA VAL A 251 -12.43 -5.30 2.43
C VAL A 251 -13.68 -5.13 3.28
N ALA A 252 -14.16 -6.20 3.93
CA ALA A 252 -15.31 -6.13 4.83
C ALA A 252 -15.06 -5.23 6.04
N ALA A 253 -13.88 -5.33 6.66
CA ALA A 253 -13.48 -4.49 7.78
C ALA A 253 -13.42 -3.00 7.39
N LEU A 254 -12.87 -2.68 6.21
CA LEU A 254 -12.80 -1.30 5.71
C LEU A 254 -14.18 -0.71 5.39
N GLN A 255 -15.10 -1.51 4.83
CA GLN A 255 -16.49 -1.07 4.62
C GLN A 255 -17.15 -0.66 5.93
N VAL A 256 -16.97 -1.46 6.99
CA VAL A 256 -17.53 -1.16 8.30
C VAL A 256 -16.80 -0.02 9.00
N ALA A 257 -15.47 -0.01 8.99
CA ALA A 257 -14.66 1.06 9.57
C ALA A 257 -15.05 2.43 9.02
N LYS A 258 -15.38 2.49 7.72
CA LYS A 258 -15.78 3.73 7.06
C LYS A 258 -17.11 4.31 7.55
N ILE A 259 -18.02 3.49 8.07
CA ILE A 259 -19.29 3.95 8.67
C ILE A 259 -19.02 4.84 9.89
N GLY A 260 -17.99 4.49 10.69
CA GLY A 260 -17.59 5.27 11.86
C GLY A 260 -16.52 6.32 11.59
N ALA A 261 -16.03 6.45 10.34
CA ALA A 261 -14.92 7.32 10.00
C ALA A 261 -15.31 8.36 8.95
N GLY A 262 -14.97 9.63 9.23
CA GLY A 262 -15.28 10.75 8.34
C GLY A 262 -14.59 10.72 6.96
N SER A 263 -13.61 9.83 6.73
CA SER A 263 -12.96 9.63 5.43
C SER A 263 -12.37 8.23 5.29
N SER A 264 -12.10 7.79 4.05
CA SER A 264 -11.44 6.51 3.76
C SER A 264 -10.05 6.44 4.39
N ASP A 265 -9.26 7.51 4.29
CA ASP A 265 -7.94 7.55 4.91
C ASP A 265 -8.00 7.41 6.44
N LYS A 266 -9.01 8.00 7.11
CA LYS A 266 -9.19 7.79 8.56
C LYS A 266 -9.59 6.34 8.85
N ALA A 267 -10.50 5.77 8.07
CA ALA A 267 -10.94 4.38 8.25
C ALA A 267 -9.78 3.38 8.11
N ALA A 268 -8.99 3.52 7.04
CA ALA A 268 -7.84 2.66 6.79
C ALA A 268 -6.74 2.83 7.85
N ASN A 269 -6.43 4.06 8.25
CA ASN A 269 -5.49 4.30 9.35
C ASN A 269 -5.96 3.69 10.67
N ASN A 270 -7.23 3.85 11.03
CA ASN A 270 -7.78 3.26 12.26
C ASN A 270 -7.71 1.73 12.21
N PHE A 271 -8.01 1.13 11.06
CA PHE A 271 -7.90 -0.30 10.87
C PHE A 271 -6.44 -0.79 10.95
N ASN A 272 -5.51 -0.07 10.32
CA ASN A 272 -4.08 -0.35 10.40
C ASN A 272 -3.60 -0.34 11.86
N ASN A 273 -3.94 0.70 12.63
CA ASN A 273 -3.60 0.77 14.06
C ASN A 273 -4.23 -0.40 14.86
N PHE A 274 -5.45 -0.80 14.54
CA PHE A 274 -6.06 -1.97 15.16
C PHE A 274 -5.28 -3.25 14.87
N LEU A 275 -4.89 -3.49 13.62
CA LEU A 275 -4.11 -4.67 13.24
C LEU A 275 -2.75 -4.71 13.95
N GLU A 276 -2.06 -3.56 14.07
CA GLU A 276 -0.80 -3.45 14.82
C GLU A 276 -0.98 -3.81 16.30
N LYS A 277 -2.12 -3.42 16.89
CA LYS A 277 -2.43 -3.66 18.31
C LYS A 277 -3.08 -5.02 18.57
N LEU A 278 -3.56 -5.73 17.55
CA LEU A 278 -4.28 -7.00 17.69
C LEU A 278 -3.49 -8.05 18.48
N TYR A 279 -2.18 -8.15 18.21
CA TYR A 279 -1.26 -9.09 18.89
C TYR A 279 -0.15 -8.39 19.68
N ALA A 280 -0.26 -7.08 19.90
CA ALA A 280 0.77 -6.33 20.60
C ALA A 280 0.93 -6.83 22.06
N PRO A 281 2.17 -6.90 22.59
CA PRO A 281 2.40 -7.29 23.98
C PRO A 281 1.62 -6.47 25.01
N GLU A 282 1.45 -5.17 24.75
CA GLU A 282 0.67 -4.27 25.61
C GLU A 282 -0.82 -4.67 25.65
N THR A 283 -1.42 -4.97 24.49
CA THR A 283 -2.80 -5.45 24.41
C THR A 283 -2.95 -6.76 25.18
N ARG A 284 -2.03 -7.72 24.99
CA ARG A 284 -2.04 -8.99 25.73
C ARG A 284 -1.99 -8.77 27.24
N LYS A 285 -1.14 -7.86 27.71
CA LYS A 285 -1.06 -7.50 29.14
C LYS A 285 -2.39 -6.93 29.65
N ARG A 286 -2.97 -5.96 28.95
CA ARG A 286 -4.25 -5.32 29.36
C ARG A 286 -5.42 -6.31 29.42
N PHE A 287 -5.49 -7.25 28.49
CA PHE A 287 -6.49 -8.32 28.53
C PHE A 287 -6.21 -9.31 29.67
N ALA A 288 -4.94 -9.64 29.95
CA ALA A 288 -4.58 -10.46 31.10
C ALA A 288 -4.92 -9.80 32.45
N ASP A 289 -4.80 -8.47 32.55
CA ASP A 289 -5.17 -7.70 33.76
C ASP A 289 -6.68 -7.82 34.08
N VAL A 290 -7.52 -8.13 33.08
CA VAL A 290 -8.95 -8.45 33.25
C VAL A 290 -9.26 -9.96 33.16
N HIS A 291 -8.23 -10.79 33.35
CA HIS A 291 -8.30 -12.25 33.34
C HIS A 291 -8.75 -12.88 32.01
N ILE A 292 -8.43 -12.25 30.88
CA ILE A 292 -8.67 -12.77 29.53
C ILE A 292 -7.32 -13.06 28.86
N ASP A 293 -7.05 -14.34 28.59
CA ASP A 293 -5.98 -14.73 27.67
C ASP A 293 -6.44 -14.52 26.22
N ILE A 294 -6.14 -13.33 25.69
CA ILE A 294 -6.62 -12.93 24.36
C ILE A 294 -6.03 -13.81 23.26
N GLU A 295 -4.78 -14.23 23.37
CA GLU A 295 -4.12 -15.05 22.35
C GLU A 295 -4.79 -16.43 22.26
N LYS A 296 -4.97 -17.08 23.41
CA LYS A 296 -5.70 -18.35 23.49
C LYS A 296 -7.15 -18.21 23.02
N SER A 297 -7.83 -17.12 23.39
CA SER A 297 -9.21 -16.85 22.97
C SER A 297 -9.32 -16.73 21.44
N LEU A 298 -8.43 -15.97 20.80
CA LEU A 298 -8.43 -15.82 19.35
C LEU A 298 -8.08 -17.13 18.64
N MET A 299 -7.11 -17.91 19.16
CA MET A 299 -6.77 -19.22 18.62
C MET A 299 -7.95 -20.21 18.69
N GLN A 300 -8.65 -20.25 19.83
CA GLN A 300 -9.83 -21.11 19.99
C GLN A 300 -10.94 -20.72 19.02
N GLN A 301 -11.22 -19.43 18.87
CA GLN A 301 -12.22 -18.94 17.91
C GLN A 301 -11.82 -19.24 16.46
N LYS A 302 -10.54 -19.08 16.12
CA LYS A 302 -10.00 -19.44 14.80
C LYS A 302 -10.20 -20.92 14.47
N ALA A 303 -10.12 -21.81 15.45
CA ALA A 303 -10.41 -23.24 15.24
C ALA A 303 -11.87 -23.51 14.83
N TYR A 304 -12.80 -22.58 15.11
CA TYR A 304 -14.20 -22.62 14.67
C TYR A 304 -14.48 -21.76 13.42
N GLY A 305 -13.44 -21.35 12.68
CA GLY A 305 -13.59 -20.55 11.45
C GLY A 305 -13.85 -19.05 11.68
N ILE A 306 -13.79 -18.60 12.94
CA ILE A 306 -13.94 -17.19 13.30
C ILE A 306 -12.61 -16.49 13.11
N SER A 307 -12.59 -15.42 12.32
CA SER A 307 -11.35 -14.68 12.05
C SER A 307 -10.80 -14.00 13.32
N PRO A 308 -9.50 -13.70 13.42
CA PRO A 308 -8.97 -12.93 14.56
C PRO A 308 -9.61 -11.54 14.74
N ILE A 309 -10.05 -10.90 13.65
CA ILE A 309 -10.76 -9.61 13.71
C ILE A 309 -12.11 -9.81 14.39
N GLU A 310 -12.90 -10.76 13.91
CA GLU A 310 -14.19 -11.11 14.49
C GLU A 310 -14.07 -11.63 15.92
N GLY A 311 -13.06 -12.47 16.16
CA GLY A 311 -12.78 -13.06 17.45
C GLY A 311 -12.48 -12.01 18.52
N MET A 312 -11.74 -10.96 18.15
CA MET A 312 -11.50 -9.82 19.03
C MET A 312 -12.82 -9.12 19.36
N MET A 313 -13.69 -8.91 18.37
CA MET A 313 -15.01 -8.29 18.59
C MET A 313 -15.91 -9.15 19.48
N ASN A 314 -15.93 -10.47 19.32
CA ASN A 314 -16.68 -11.39 20.17
C ASN A 314 -16.18 -11.37 21.62
N THR A 315 -14.85 -11.32 21.81
CA THR A 315 -14.23 -11.23 23.14
C THR A 315 -14.60 -9.92 23.81
N LEU A 316 -14.53 -8.79 23.09
CA LEU A 316 -14.95 -7.49 23.59
C LEU A 316 -16.44 -7.44 23.96
N GLN A 317 -17.33 -8.00 23.13
CA GLN A 317 -18.76 -8.10 23.46
C GLN A 317 -18.99 -8.90 24.73
N THR A 318 -18.29 -10.03 24.88
CA THR A 318 -18.39 -10.89 26.08
C THR A 318 -17.90 -10.14 27.32
N TYR A 319 -16.79 -9.41 27.22
CA TYR A 319 -16.28 -8.58 28.32
C TYR A 319 -17.27 -7.49 28.71
N LEU A 320 -17.81 -6.74 27.73
CA LEU A 320 -18.79 -5.68 27.96
C LEU A 320 -20.06 -6.23 28.62
N ALA A 321 -20.58 -7.37 28.15
CA ALA A 321 -21.77 -7.99 28.72
C ALA A 321 -21.58 -8.38 30.20
N ARG A 322 -20.38 -8.82 30.58
CA ARG A 322 -20.04 -9.15 31.98
C ARG A 322 -19.87 -7.91 32.86
N LYS A 323 -19.16 -6.89 32.36
CA LYS A 323 -18.84 -5.67 33.14
C LYS A 323 -20.06 -4.74 33.28
N SER A 324 -20.91 -4.65 32.25
CA SER A 324 -22.17 -3.91 32.32
C SER A 324 -23.15 -4.35 31.20
N PRO A 325 -24.17 -5.15 31.53
CA PRO A 325 -25.22 -5.52 30.57
C PRO A 325 -25.95 -4.29 29.98
N GLN A 326 -26.08 -3.23 30.78
CA GLN A 326 -26.66 -1.95 30.38
C GLN A 326 -25.78 -1.23 29.34
N ALA A 327 -24.45 -1.37 29.43
CA ALA A 327 -23.51 -0.82 28.45
C ALA A 327 -23.72 -1.40 27.07
N LEU A 328 -23.85 -2.72 26.98
CA LEU A 328 -24.05 -3.39 25.70
C LEU A 328 -25.40 -2.98 25.10
N ALA A 329 -26.45 -2.89 25.92
CA ALA A 329 -27.76 -2.41 25.47
C ALA A 329 -27.68 -0.95 24.98
N GLN A 330 -27.05 -0.04 25.72
CA GLN A 330 -26.88 1.34 25.31
C GLN A 330 -25.98 1.47 24.08
N PHE A 331 -24.94 0.63 23.95
CA PHE A 331 -24.11 0.54 22.76
C PHE A 331 -24.93 0.13 21.56
N LYS A 332 -25.73 -0.95 21.68
CA LYS A 332 -26.64 -1.42 20.64
C LYS A 332 -27.70 -0.37 20.25
N SER A 333 -28.20 0.41 21.21
CA SER A 333 -29.12 1.51 20.91
C SER A 333 -28.42 2.68 20.23
N ALA A 334 -27.22 3.05 20.66
CA ALA A 334 -26.45 4.14 20.08
C ALA A 334 -26.11 3.87 18.62
N ILE A 335 -25.70 2.65 18.28
CA ILE A 335 -25.34 2.26 16.91
C ILE A 335 -26.55 2.16 15.97
N ALA A 336 -27.74 1.91 16.51
CA ALA A 336 -28.99 1.83 15.74
C ALA A 336 -29.49 3.22 15.31
N LEU A 337 -28.90 4.29 15.83
CA LEU A 337 -29.21 5.65 15.43
C LEU A 337 -28.81 5.87 13.95
N GLN A 338 -29.82 6.21 13.16
CA GLN A 338 -29.68 6.57 11.75
C GLN A 338 -28.92 7.89 11.55
N ASP A 339 -29.02 8.82 12.51
CA ASP A 339 -28.29 10.08 12.47
C ASP A 339 -26.84 9.88 12.94
N ASP A 340 -25.89 10.13 12.04
CA ASP A 340 -24.47 9.90 12.26
C ASP A 340 -23.92 10.74 13.43
N LYS A 341 -24.35 12.00 13.59
CA LYS A 341 -23.85 12.89 14.65
C LYS A 341 -24.38 12.46 16.03
N ALA A 342 -25.63 12.04 16.11
CA ALA A 342 -26.25 11.51 17.32
C ALA A 342 -25.65 10.16 17.70
N ARG A 343 -25.42 9.27 16.73
CA ARG A 343 -24.69 8.01 16.92
C ARG A 343 -23.30 8.27 17.49
N ASP A 344 -22.53 9.15 16.85
CA ASP A 344 -21.16 9.46 17.29
C ASP A 344 -21.13 10.07 18.69
N LYS A 345 -22.04 11.01 18.99
CA LYS A 345 -22.16 11.62 20.32
C LYS A 345 -22.54 10.59 21.39
N ALA A 346 -23.49 9.71 21.10
CA ALA A 346 -23.88 8.63 21.99
C ALA A 346 -22.68 7.70 22.23
N LEU A 347 -22.04 7.19 21.17
CA LEU A 347 -20.87 6.32 21.26
C LEU A 347 -19.69 6.95 22.01
N LEU A 348 -19.48 8.26 21.90
CA LEU A 348 -18.45 8.99 22.66
C LEU A 348 -18.77 9.02 24.16
N ALA A 349 -20.04 9.23 24.53
CA ALA A 349 -20.49 9.18 25.92
C ALA A 349 -20.34 7.76 26.51
N LEU A 350 -20.65 6.73 25.73
CA LEU A 350 -20.46 5.34 26.14
C LEU A 350 -18.98 5.00 26.36
N GLN A 351 -18.07 5.55 25.55
CA GLN A 351 -16.62 5.33 25.69
C GLN A 351 -16.11 5.75 27.08
N GLN A 352 -16.56 6.90 27.57
CA GLN A 352 -16.14 7.41 28.87
C GLN A 352 -16.65 6.53 30.02
N ASN A 353 -17.75 5.80 29.80
CA ASN A 353 -18.48 5.09 30.85
C ASN A 353 -18.19 3.59 30.94
N PHE A 354 -17.66 2.93 29.90
CA PHE A 354 -17.60 1.45 29.84
C PHE A 354 -16.20 0.81 29.84
N GLY A 355 -15.15 1.59 30.03
CA GLY A 355 -13.82 1.03 30.32
C GLY A 355 -13.16 0.27 29.15
N LEU A 356 -13.62 0.42 27.91
CA LEU A 356 -12.89 -0.07 26.74
C LEU A 356 -11.50 0.59 26.61
N GLY A 357 -11.34 1.79 27.18
CA GLY A 357 -10.04 2.46 27.32
C GLY A 357 -9.02 1.70 28.16
N GLU A 358 -9.48 0.83 29.07
CA GLU A 358 -8.59 -0.05 29.85
C GLU A 358 -7.96 -1.12 28.95
N LEU A 359 -8.75 -1.70 28.02
CA LEU A 359 -8.31 -2.71 27.07
C LEU A 359 -7.53 -2.11 25.89
N PHE A 360 -7.95 -0.95 25.40
CA PHE A 360 -7.28 -0.20 24.33
C PHE A 360 -7.22 1.29 24.70
N ALA A 361 -6.03 1.77 25.08
CA ALA A 361 -5.83 3.21 25.31
C ALA A 361 -5.79 4.02 24.00
N ASP A 362 -5.53 3.36 22.87
CA ASP A 362 -5.38 4.00 21.58
C ASP A 362 -6.75 4.42 21.01
N MET A 363 -6.92 5.73 20.79
CA MET A 363 -8.15 6.29 20.25
C MET A 363 -8.44 5.86 18.81
N GLN A 364 -7.41 5.61 18.00
CA GLN A 364 -7.56 5.17 16.61
C GLN A 364 -8.01 3.71 16.56
N VAL A 365 -7.46 2.86 17.43
CA VAL A 365 -7.96 1.48 17.61
C VAL A 365 -9.43 1.52 18.02
N MET A 366 -9.78 2.35 19.00
CA MET A 366 -11.17 2.48 19.43
C MET A 366 -12.10 3.07 18.35
N ALA A 367 -11.56 3.88 17.44
CA ALA A 367 -12.31 4.41 16.30
C ALA A 367 -12.55 3.35 15.20
N PHE A 368 -11.77 2.26 15.18
CA PHE A 368 -12.07 1.07 14.38
C PHE A 368 -13.02 0.10 15.11
N VAL A 369 -12.73 -0.19 16.39
CA VAL A 369 -13.48 -1.18 17.18
C VAL A 369 -14.97 -0.82 17.31
N ARG A 370 -15.30 0.46 17.49
CA ARG A 370 -16.69 0.90 17.66
C ARG A 370 -17.60 0.57 16.47
N PRO A 371 -17.31 1.03 15.24
CA PRO A 371 -18.15 0.69 14.09
C PRO A 371 -18.15 -0.81 13.80
N MET A 372 -17.06 -1.54 14.11
CA MET A 372 -17.02 -3.00 13.99
C MET A 372 -18.01 -3.69 14.92
N LEU A 373 -17.96 -3.42 16.22
CA LEU A 373 -18.92 -3.95 17.20
C LEU A 373 -20.37 -3.62 16.83
N ALA A 374 -20.57 -2.45 16.21
CA ALA A 374 -21.86 -1.97 15.76
C ALA A 374 -22.44 -2.72 14.55
N ASN A 375 -21.57 -3.14 13.63
CA ASN A 375 -21.98 -3.62 12.31
C ASN A 375 -21.39 -5.00 12.02
N MET A 376 -21.28 -5.86 13.04
CA MET A 376 -20.72 -7.21 12.91
C MET A 376 -21.46 -8.06 11.86
N GLU A 377 -22.78 -7.93 11.78
CA GLU A 377 -23.57 -8.63 10.76
C GLU A 377 -23.19 -8.16 9.35
N LYS A 378 -23.14 -6.86 9.11
CA LYS A 378 -22.71 -6.29 7.83
C LYS A 378 -21.29 -6.74 7.45
N TYR A 379 -20.36 -6.76 8.41
CA TYR A 379 -19.01 -7.28 8.19
C TYR A 379 -19.04 -8.76 7.78
N ARG A 380 -19.80 -9.61 8.49
CA ARG A 380 -19.93 -11.04 8.17
C ARG A 380 -20.54 -11.26 6.78
N THR A 381 -21.61 -10.54 6.45
CA THR A 381 -22.28 -10.61 5.14
C THR A 381 -21.32 -10.23 4.03
N ILE A 382 -20.64 -9.08 4.14
CA ILE A 382 -19.70 -8.62 3.11
C ILE A 382 -18.55 -9.61 2.94
N ARG A 383 -17.99 -10.11 4.06
CA ARG A 383 -16.91 -11.10 4.04
C ARG A 383 -17.34 -12.39 3.34
N ALA A 384 -18.52 -12.91 3.68
CA ALA A 384 -19.03 -14.17 3.15
C ALA A 384 -19.41 -14.08 1.66
N GLU A 385 -20.05 -12.99 1.24
CA GLU A 385 -20.46 -12.81 -0.15
C GLU A 385 -19.32 -12.40 -1.09
N ALA A 386 -18.20 -11.91 -0.54
CA ALA A 386 -17.03 -11.56 -1.34
C ALA A 386 -16.19 -12.79 -1.77
N LEU A 387 -16.20 -13.86 -0.97
CA LEU A 387 -15.48 -15.12 -1.22
C LEU A 387 -16.22 -16.02 -2.21
#